data_AF-A0A1F5R4L5-F1
#
_entry.id   AF-A0A1F5R4L5-F1
#
_cell.length_a   1.000
_cell.length_b   1.000
_cell.length_c   1.000
_cell.angle_alpha   90.00
_cell.angle_beta   90.00
_cell.angle_gamma   90.00
#
_symmetry.space_group_name_H-M   'P 1'
#
loop_
_entity.id
_entity.type
_entity.pdbx_description
1 polymer ?
#
loop_
_entity_poly.entity_id
_entity_poly.type
_entity_poly.pdbx_seq_one_letter_code
_entity_poly.pdbx_strand_id
1 'polypeptide(L)'
;MNPIISVVGHSNSGKTTIIEQIVRILSRKGYRVGVLKHTHGAIKADKKGTDTDRFRLAGAGISSICDDKMLVRFEKAQGHSPKAIVQALSKELDLLIIEGYKKEHYPKVLFSDELSVADLKGVIATVGKKKISSGKVRHFQPSKIAEIIKWLERDIIIPGRKSRQVVIEVDGKRLPLKDFVADIIKETIRGALGTLKGGKGRKVDISIDFGRKI
;
A
#
# COMPACT_ATOMS: atom_id res chain seq x y z
N MET A 1 -2.80 6.15 5.65
CA MET A 1 -1.92 5.57 4.61
C MET A 1 -2.59 4.31 4.11
N ASN A 2 -2.50 4.00 2.82
CA ASN A 2 -3.17 2.82 2.29
C ASN A 2 -2.40 1.56 2.73
N PRO A 3 -3.03 0.36 2.85
CA PRO A 3 -2.36 -0.87 3.23
C PRO A 3 -1.08 -1.07 2.47
N ILE A 4 -0.04 -1.35 3.23
CA ILE A 4 1.30 -1.64 2.75
C ILE A 4 1.73 -2.93 3.40
N ILE A 5 2.25 -3.85 2.58
CA ILE A 5 2.99 -5.01 3.06
C ILE A 5 4.36 -5.02 2.40
N SER A 6 5.37 -5.44 3.15
CA SER A 6 6.72 -5.70 2.64
C SER A 6 6.94 -7.20 2.56
N VAL A 7 7.24 -7.71 1.37
CA VAL A 7 7.58 -9.11 1.12
C VAL A 7 9.10 -9.24 1.12
N VAL A 8 9.62 -10.03 2.06
CA VAL A 8 11.05 -10.19 2.31
C VAL A 8 11.43 -11.67 2.32
N GLY A 9 12.68 -12.00 2.01
CA GLY A 9 13.17 -13.38 1.95
C GLY A 9 14.39 -13.50 1.05
N HIS A 10 15.07 -14.65 1.07
CA HIS A 10 16.25 -14.89 0.22
C HIS A 10 15.93 -14.74 -1.28
N SER A 11 16.94 -14.43 -2.08
CA SER A 11 16.81 -14.48 -3.54
C SER A 11 16.34 -15.87 -3.99
N ASN A 12 15.57 -15.92 -5.08
CA ASN A 12 15.02 -17.16 -5.63
C ASN A 12 14.03 -17.96 -4.73
N SER A 13 13.51 -17.36 -3.65
CA SER A 13 12.52 -18.03 -2.76
C SER A 13 11.08 -18.07 -3.30
N GLY A 14 10.84 -17.71 -4.56
CA GLY A 14 9.50 -17.70 -5.17
C GLY A 14 8.63 -16.48 -4.83
N LYS A 15 9.18 -15.44 -4.18
CA LYS A 15 8.46 -14.18 -3.87
C LYS A 15 7.75 -13.59 -5.08
N THR A 16 8.49 -13.38 -6.17
CA THR A 16 7.97 -12.75 -7.39
C THR A 16 6.76 -13.52 -7.94
N THR A 17 6.85 -14.85 -8.00
CA THR A 17 5.74 -15.71 -8.46
C THR A 17 4.49 -15.55 -7.60
N ILE A 18 4.61 -15.54 -6.26
CA ILE A 18 3.45 -15.34 -5.40
C ILE A 18 2.92 -13.90 -5.47
N ILE A 19 3.79 -12.89 -5.54
CA ILE A 19 3.36 -11.50 -5.71
C ILE A 19 2.55 -11.35 -7.01
N GLU A 20 3.00 -11.93 -8.12
CA GLU A 20 2.27 -11.94 -9.39
C GLU A 20 0.89 -12.59 -9.27
N GLN A 21 0.80 -13.74 -8.58
CA GLN A 21 -0.48 -14.40 -8.34
C GLN A 21 -1.41 -13.53 -7.47
N ILE A 22 -0.89 -12.90 -6.43
CA ILE A 22 -1.65 -11.98 -5.57
C ILE A 22 -2.21 -10.82 -6.39
N VAL A 23 -1.35 -10.14 -7.15
CA VAL A 23 -1.73 -9.02 -8.01
C VAL A 23 -2.80 -9.44 -9.00
N ARG A 24 -2.60 -10.57 -9.69
CA ARG A 24 -3.56 -11.09 -10.68
C ARG A 24 -4.93 -11.36 -10.08
N ILE A 25 -4.99 -12.04 -8.93
CA ILE A 25 -6.26 -12.42 -8.30
C ILE A 25 -6.97 -11.19 -7.73
N LEU A 26 -6.27 -10.32 -7.00
CA LEU A 26 -6.88 -9.13 -6.40
C LEU A 26 -7.31 -8.11 -7.46
N SER A 27 -6.54 -7.92 -8.53
CA SER A 27 -6.92 -7.02 -9.63
C SER A 27 -8.18 -7.51 -10.34
N ARG A 28 -8.33 -8.82 -10.57
CA ARG A 28 -9.57 -9.41 -11.12
C ARG A 28 -10.78 -9.23 -10.19
N LYS A 29 -10.56 -9.08 -8.89
CA LYS A 29 -11.59 -8.73 -7.90
C LYS A 29 -11.89 -7.23 -7.83
N GLY A 30 -11.23 -6.41 -8.64
CA GLY A 30 -11.44 -4.95 -8.70
C GLY A 30 -10.63 -4.14 -7.69
N TYR A 31 -9.64 -4.72 -7.00
CA TYR A 31 -8.73 -3.94 -6.16
C TYR A 31 -7.65 -3.26 -7.01
N ARG A 32 -7.33 -2.00 -6.70
CA ARG A 32 -6.15 -1.32 -7.26
C ARG A 32 -4.91 -1.74 -6.48
N VAL A 33 -4.18 -2.73 -6.97
CA VAL A 33 -2.95 -3.21 -6.33
C VAL A 33 -1.72 -2.65 -7.03
N GLY A 34 -0.78 -2.11 -6.27
CA GLY A 34 0.53 -1.69 -6.78
C GLY A 34 1.66 -2.54 -6.24
N VAL A 35 2.76 -2.60 -6.98
CA VAL A 35 4.00 -3.28 -6.57
C VAL A 35 5.16 -2.29 -6.64
N LEU A 36 5.92 -2.19 -5.56
CA LEU A 36 7.16 -1.43 -5.49
C LEU A 36 8.32 -2.42 -5.27
N LYS A 37 9.27 -2.48 -6.18
CA LYS A 37 10.49 -3.28 -6.01
C LYS A 37 11.64 -2.39 -5.56
N HIS A 38 12.22 -2.70 -4.40
CA HIS A 38 13.42 -2.02 -3.93
C HIS A 38 14.67 -2.77 -4.42
N THR A 39 15.53 -2.08 -5.17
CA THR A 39 16.82 -2.59 -5.66
C THR A 39 17.96 -1.74 -5.12
N HIS A 40 19.12 -2.37 -4.88
CA HIS A 40 20.36 -1.67 -4.50
C HIS A 40 21.18 -1.26 -5.74
N GLY A 41 20.84 -1.78 -6.92
CA GLY A 41 21.49 -1.43 -8.17
C GLY A 41 20.81 -0.28 -8.90
N ALA A 42 21.51 0.29 -9.88
CA ALA A 42 20.94 1.31 -10.75
C ALA A 42 19.73 0.79 -11.54
N ILE A 43 18.68 1.61 -11.64
CA ILE A 43 17.48 1.30 -12.43
C ILE A 43 17.79 1.54 -13.91
N LYS A 44 17.64 0.51 -14.74
CA LYS A 44 17.79 0.56 -16.20
C LYS A 44 16.45 0.30 -16.87
N ALA A 45 15.54 1.27 -16.79
CA ALA A 45 14.18 1.15 -17.33
C ALA A 45 13.97 1.93 -18.64
N ASP A 46 14.88 2.82 -19.00
CA ASP A 46 14.88 3.57 -20.26
C ASP A 46 16.11 3.20 -21.11
N LYS A 47 16.02 3.42 -22.43
CA LYS A 47 17.16 3.28 -23.34
C LYS A 47 17.98 4.57 -23.31
N LYS A 48 19.31 4.44 -23.26
CA LYS A 48 20.21 5.60 -23.30
C LYS A 48 20.02 6.37 -24.62
N GLY A 49 19.92 7.69 -24.53
CA GLY A 49 19.82 8.59 -25.69
C GLY A 49 18.41 8.85 -26.21
N THR A 50 17.37 8.24 -25.63
CA THR A 50 15.97 8.61 -25.91
C THR A 50 15.68 10.04 -25.43
N ASP A 51 14.60 10.66 -25.91
CA ASP A 51 14.24 12.01 -25.49
C ASP A 51 13.95 12.09 -23.98
N THR A 52 13.35 11.06 -23.39
CA THR A 52 13.16 10.99 -21.93
C THR A 52 14.45 10.82 -21.16
N ASP A 53 15.43 10.09 -21.70
CA ASP A 53 16.78 10.05 -21.14
C ASP A 53 17.44 11.42 -21.19
N ARG A 54 17.35 12.11 -22.33
CA ARG A 54 17.89 13.45 -22.52
C ARG A 54 17.23 14.47 -21.59
N PHE A 55 15.91 14.47 -21.42
CA PHE A 55 15.23 15.37 -20.48
C PHE A 55 15.65 15.13 -19.03
N ARG A 56 15.81 13.87 -18.61
CA ARG A 56 16.26 13.52 -17.26
C ARG A 56 17.70 13.97 -16.99
N LEU A 57 18.58 13.82 -17.99
CA LEU A 57 19.96 14.28 -17.95
C LEU A 57 20.05 15.81 -17.96
N ALA A 58 19.16 16.48 -18.71
CA ALA A 58 19.04 17.95 -18.74
C ALA A 58 18.50 18.55 -17.44
N GLY A 59 18.01 17.73 -16.50
CA GLY A 59 17.61 18.18 -15.17
C GLY A 59 16.11 18.23 -14.91
N ALA A 60 15.27 17.69 -15.81
CA ALA A 60 13.83 17.58 -15.55
C ALA A 60 13.58 16.84 -14.22
N GLY A 61 12.80 17.45 -13.32
CA GLY A 61 12.42 16.83 -12.05
C GLY A 61 11.59 15.56 -12.25
N ILE A 62 10.74 15.58 -13.29
CA ILE A 62 9.94 14.46 -13.78
C ILE A 62 10.07 14.42 -15.31
N SER A 63 10.26 13.22 -15.86
CA SER A 63 10.18 12.95 -17.30
C SER A 63 9.34 11.70 -17.51
N SER A 64 8.44 11.68 -18.49
CA SER A 64 7.48 10.58 -18.67
C SER A 64 7.29 10.21 -20.14
N ILE A 65 6.87 8.97 -20.40
CA ILE A 65 6.38 8.48 -21.69
C ILE A 65 5.01 7.85 -21.45
N CYS A 66 4.05 8.08 -22.34
CA CYS A 66 2.75 7.40 -22.28
C CYS A 66 2.20 7.07 -23.66
N ASP A 67 1.30 6.07 -23.68
CA ASP A 67 0.32 5.82 -24.73
C ASP A 67 -1.09 5.74 -24.11
N ASP A 68 -2.09 5.29 -24.87
CA ASP A 68 -3.47 5.17 -24.40
C ASP A 68 -3.68 4.18 -23.23
N LYS A 69 -2.68 3.35 -22.91
CA LYS A 69 -2.79 2.22 -21.96
C LYS A 69 -1.74 2.25 -20.85
N MET A 70 -0.61 2.90 -21.06
CA MET A 70 0.53 2.84 -20.17
C MET A 70 1.16 4.22 -19.97
N LEU A 71 1.55 4.49 -18.72
CA LEU A 71 2.38 5.62 -18.34
C LEU A 71 3.65 5.10 -17.67
N VAL A 72 4.81 5.50 -18.18
CA VAL A 72 6.10 5.34 -17.52
C VAL A 72 6.54 6.70 -17.02
N ARG A 73 6.71 6.82 -15.70
CA ARG A 73 7.14 8.05 -15.04
C ARG A 73 8.51 7.86 -14.43
N PHE A 74 9.45 8.70 -14.82
CA PHE A 74 10.77 8.80 -14.20
C PHE A 74 10.80 10.06 -13.34
N GLU A 75 11.20 9.91 -12.08
CA GLU A 75 11.35 11.01 -11.14
C GLU A 75 12.62 10.78 -10.33
N LYS A 76 13.42 11.84 -10.16
CA LYS A 76 14.55 11.78 -9.24
C LYS A 76 14.03 11.82 -7.81
N ALA A 77 14.41 10.84 -7.00
CA ALA A 77 14.11 10.81 -5.56
C ALA A 77 14.97 11.82 -4.77
N GLN A 78 14.98 13.10 -5.17
CA GLN A 78 15.82 14.15 -4.58
C GLN A 78 15.50 14.34 -3.08
N GLY A 79 16.24 13.68 -2.19
CA GLY A 79 16.01 13.74 -0.75
C GLY A 79 14.72 13.05 -0.26
N HIS A 80 14.02 12.31 -1.13
CA HIS A 80 12.84 11.56 -0.70
C HIS A 80 13.27 10.36 0.14
N SER A 81 12.88 10.35 1.41
CA SER A 81 13.00 9.14 2.24
C SER A 81 12.22 7.97 1.58
N PRO A 82 12.61 6.71 1.81
CA PRO A 82 11.83 5.53 1.38
C PRO A 82 10.34 5.65 1.73
N LYS A 83 10.06 6.25 2.88
CA LYS A 83 8.71 6.56 3.36
C LYS A 83 7.94 7.51 2.44
N ALA A 84 8.56 8.57 1.94
CA ALA A 84 7.92 9.53 1.03
C ALA A 84 7.52 8.87 -0.30
N ILE A 85 8.40 8.02 -0.86
CA ILE A 85 8.12 7.24 -2.09
C ILE A 85 6.93 6.30 -1.87
N VAL A 86 6.97 5.51 -0.79
CA VAL A 86 5.89 4.58 -0.43
C VAL A 86 4.57 5.31 -0.21
N GLN A 87 4.59 6.46 0.48
CA GLN A 87 3.41 7.28 0.69
C GLN A 87 2.82 7.76 -0.64
N ALA A 88 3.64 8.35 -1.51
CA ALA A 88 3.21 8.85 -2.81
C ALA A 88 2.53 7.76 -3.65
N LEU A 89 3.17 6.58 -3.75
CA LEU A 89 2.63 5.45 -4.51
C LEU A 89 1.36 4.87 -3.87
N SER A 90 1.30 4.82 -2.55
CA SER A 90 0.19 4.16 -1.86
C SER A 90 -1.14 4.92 -1.98
N LYS A 91 -1.14 6.24 -2.22
CA LYS A 91 -2.33 7.12 -2.09
C LYS A 91 -3.56 6.62 -2.84
N GLU A 92 -3.40 6.06 -4.03
CA GLU A 92 -4.50 5.62 -4.90
C GLU A 92 -4.76 4.10 -4.89
N LEU A 93 -3.99 3.36 -4.09
CA LEU A 93 -4.01 1.90 -4.11
C LEU A 93 -4.86 1.33 -2.96
N ASP A 94 -5.50 0.20 -3.19
CA ASP A 94 -6.10 -0.58 -2.11
C ASP A 94 -5.03 -1.33 -1.30
N LEU A 95 -3.95 -1.72 -1.97
CA LEU A 95 -2.79 -2.39 -1.40
C LEU A 95 -1.54 -2.03 -2.20
N LEU A 96 -0.48 -1.62 -1.49
CA LEU A 96 0.87 -1.55 -2.04
C LEU A 96 1.69 -2.72 -1.50
N ILE A 97 2.21 -3.55 -2.40
CA ILE A 97 3.13 -4.65 -2.08
C ILE A 97 4.55 -4.18 -2.37
N ILE A 98 5.40 -4.20 -1.36
CA ILE A 98 6.81 -3.86 -1.51
C ILE A 98 7.63 -5.15 -1.58
N GLU A 99 8.33 -5.41 -2.68
CA GLU A 99 9.36 -6.45 -2.72
C GLU A 99 10.69 -5.83 -2.24
N GLY A 100 11.08 -6.15 -0.99
CA GLY A 100 12.28 -5.59 -0.36
C GLY A 100 12.00 -4.71 0.85
N TYR A 101 12.86 -3.71 1.09
CA TYR A 101 12.87 -2.90 2.32
C TYR A 101 12.95 -3.71 3.63
N LYS A 102 13.87 -4.69 3.66
CA LYS A 102 14.11 -5.55 4.84
C LYS A 102 14.34 -4.78 6.15
N LYS A 103 14.99 -3.60 6.06
CA LYS A 103 15.37 -2.75 7.20
C LYS A 103 14.29 -1.74 7.62
N GLU A 104 13.26 -1.51 6.79
CA GLU A 104 12.21 -0.54 7.08
C GLU A 104 11.12 -1.12 7.98
N HIS A 105 10.32 -0.27 8.65
CA HIS A 105 9.33 -0.67 9.65
C HIS A 105 7.92 -0.94 9.06
N TYR A 106 7.85 -1.50 7.85
CA TYR A 106 6.57 -1.94 7.27
C TYR A 106 6.14 -3.31 7.83
N PRO A 107 4.81 -3.63 7.84
CA PRO A 107 4.34 -4.98 8.12
C PRO A 107 4.91 -5.97 7.09
N LYS A 108 5.53 -7.05 7.56
CA LYS A 108 6.31 -7.97 6.71
C LYS A 108 5.65 -9.33 6.52
N VAL A 109 5.70 -9.80 5.29
CA VAL A 109 5.46 -11.20 4.93
C VAL A 109 6.82 -11.82 4.61
N LEU A 110 7.28 -12.74 5.46
CA LEU A 110 8.57 -13.42 5.30
C LEU A 110 8.41 -14.68 4.45
N PHE A 111 9.08 -14.71 3.29
CA PHE A 111 9.23 -15.87 2.44
C PHE A 111 10.51 -16.63 2.78
N SER A 112 10.39 -17.72 3.54
CA SER A 112 11.52 -18.57 3.88
C SER A 112 11.09 -19.93 4.43
N ASP A 113 11.99 -20.90 4.32
CA ASP A 113 11.93 -22.20 5.01
C ASP A 113 13.00 -22.31 6.11
N GLU A 114 13.84 -21.29 6.29
CA GLU A 114 15.06 -21.34 7.11
C GLU A 114 15.28 -20.08 7.97
N LEU A 115 14.97 -18.89 7.46
CA LEU A 115 15.17 -17.62 8.17
C LEU A 115 14.25 -17.53 9.38
N SER A 116 14.83 -17.26 10.54
CA SER A 116 14.04 -17.00 11.75
C SER A 116 13.27 -15.69 11.63
N VAL A 117 12.04 -15.69 12.13
CA VAL A 117 11.24 -14.47 12.29
C VAL A 117 11.88 -13.51 13.31
N ALA A 118 12.68 -14.02 14.26
CA ALA A 118 13.32 -13.21 15.30
C ALA A 118 14.27 -12.14 14.73
N ASP A 119 14.84 -12.39 13.55
CA ASP A 119 15.80 -11.48 12.90
C ASP A 119 15.12 -10.29 12.20
N LEU A 120 13.79 -10.22 12.22
CA LEU A 120 13.00 -9.25 11.47
C LEU A 120 11.91 -8.62 12.33
N LYS A 121 11.97 -7.30 12.47
CA LYS A 121 10.90 -6.54 13.11
C LYS A 121 9.67 -6.44 12.20
N GLY A 122 8.49 -6.65 12.78
CA GLY A 122 7.21 -6.41 12.12
C GLY A 122 6.73 -7.52 11.18
N VAL A 123 7.22 -8.76 11.32
CA VAL A 123 6.68 -9.90 10.57
C VAL A 123 5.27 -10.22 11.07
N ILE A 124 4.31 -10.14 10.16
CA ILE A 124 2.88 -10.41 10.41
C ILE A 124 2.44 -11.76 9.82
N ALA A 125 3.19 -12.31 8.87
CA ALA A 125 2.98 -13.62 8.29
C ALA A 125 4.27 -14.21 7.72
N THR A 126 4.31 -15.54 7.58
CA THR A 126 5.35 -16.29 6.86
C THR A 126 4.73 -17.07 5.71
N VAL A 127 5.51 -17.26 4.64
CA VAL A 127 5.16 -18.11 3.51
C VAL A 127 6.33 -19.04 3.22
N GLY A 128 6.08 -20.35 3.24
CA GLY A 128 7.11 -21.38 3.08
C GLY A 128 6.51 -22.78 3.09
N LYS A 129 7.30 -23.78 2.73
CA LYS A 129 6.95 -25.20 2.91
C LYS A 129 6.97 -25.58 4.39
N LYS A 130 7.88 -25.01 5.17
CA LYS A 130 8.04 -25.27 6.61
C LYS A 130 7.59 -24.08 7.43
N LYS A 131 6.93 -24.36 8.55
CA LYS A 131 6.60 -23.34 9.55
C LYS A 131 7.85 -23.02 10.37
N ILE A 132 8.40 -21.82 10.15
CA ILE A 132 9.66 -21.35 10.76
C ILE A 132 9.47 -20.42 11.96
N SER A 133 8.23 -20.14 12.35
CA SER A 133 7.91 -19.25 13.47
C SER A 133 7.25 -20.01 14.61
N SER A 134 7.78 -19.86 15.83
CA SER A 134 7.08 -20.19 17.07
C SER A 134 6.07 -19.07 17.42
N GLY A 135 4.88 -19.42 17.90
CA GLY A 135 3.86 -18.45 18.34
C GLY A 135 2.74 -18.11 17.32
N LYS A 136 2.16 -16.91 17.46
CA LYS A 136 0.92 -16.46 16.78
C LYS A 136 1.08 -15.93 15.34
N VAL A 137 2.31 -15.89 14.81
CA VAL A 137 2.54 -15.43 13.43
C VAL A 137 1.89 -16.41 12.46
N ARG A 138 1.06 -15.90 11.55
CA ARG A 138 0.37 -16.72 10.56
C ARG A 138 1.38 -17.34 9.60
N HIS A 139 1.16 -18.59 9.21
CA HIS A 139 1.98 -19.30 8.25
C HIS A 139 1.11 -19.78 7.09
N PHE A 140 1.60 -19.62 5.86
CA PHE A 140 0.93 -20.09 4.66
C PHE A 140 1.87 -20.94 3.83
N GLN A 141 1.34 -22.01 3.24
CA GLN A 141 2.04 -22.72 2.17
C GLN A 141 1.88 -21.97 0.85
N PRO A 142 2.93 -21.88 0.00
CA PRO A 142 2.84 -21.21 -1.30
C PRO A 142 1.73 -21.76 -2.21
N SER A 143 1.43 -23.07 -2.10
CA SER A 143 0.36 -23.73 -2.85
C SER A 143 -1.05 -23.28 -2.44
N LYS A 144 -1.21 -22.70 -1.24
CA LYS A 144 -2.48 -22.27 -0.67
C LYS A 144 -2.74 -20.78 -0.93
N ILE A 145 -2.57 -20.35 -2.17
CA ILE A 145 -2.72 -18.94 -2.57
C ILE A 145 -4.09 -18.36 -2.18
N ALA A 146 -5.17 -19.14 -2.26
CA ALA A 146 -6.51 -18.70 -1.89
C ALA A 146 -6.61 -18.28 -0.41
N GLU A 147 -5.87 -18.94 0.48
CA GLU A 147 -5.83 -18.59 1.90
C GLU A 147 -5.08 -17.27 2.14
N ILE A 148 -3.98 -17.06 1.41
CA ILE A 148 -3.23 -15.79 1.43
C ILE A 148 -4.12 -14.64 0.96
N ILE A 149 -4.85 -14.83 -0.14
CA ILE A 149 -5.80 -13.83 -0.67
C ILE A 149 -6.88 -13.49 0.36
N LYS A 150 -7.53 -14.51 0.94
CA LYS A 150 -8.58 -14.32 1.94
C LYS A 150 -8.06 -13.55 3.16
N TRP A 151 -6.85 -13.86 3.61
CA TRP A 151 -6.19 -13.15 4.70
C TRP A 151 -5.87 -11.70 4.33
N LEU A 152 -5.27 -11.44 3.16
CA LEU A 152 -4.99 -10.09 2.70
C LEU A 152 -6.27 -9.25 2.63
N GLU A 153 -7.35 -9.78 2.08
CA GLU A 153 -8.62 -9.06 2.00
C GLU A 153 -9.17 -8.75 3.40
N ARG A 154 -9.34 -9.77 4.25
CA ARG A 154 -10.00 -9.64 5.55
C ARG A 154 -9.19 -8.84 6.56
N ASP A 155 -7.89 -9.11 6.65
CA ASP A 155 -7.06 -8.64 7.75
C ASP A 155 -6.20 -7.43 7.37
N ILE A 156 -6.02 -7.13 6.07
CA ILE A 156 -5.15 -6.05 5.61
C ILE A 156 -5.94 -4.98 4.80
N ILE A 157 -6.63 -5.39 3.74
CA ILE A 157 -7.28 -4.46 2.80
C ILE A 157 -8.55 -3.86 3.39
N ILE A 158 -9.49 -4.68 3.86
CA ILE A 158 -10.79 -4.23 4.38
C ILE A 158 -10.61 -3.32 5.62
N PRO A 159 -9.81 -3.66 6.64
CA PRO A 159 -9.56 -2.76 7.78
C PRO A 159 -8.89 -1.46 7.33
N GLY A 160 -7.93 -1.55 6.39
CA GLY A 160 -7.29 -0.39 5.79
C GLY A 160 -8.20 0.48 4.92
N ARG A 161 -9.34 -0.03 4.45
CA ARG A 161 -10.41 0.75 3.81
C ARG A 161 -11.35 1.37 4.84
N LYS A 162 -11.72 0.64 5.89
CA LYS A 162 -12.57 1.16 6.99
C LYS A 162 -11.97 2.41 7.64
N SER A 163 -10.68 2.37 7.95
CA SER A 163 -9.91 3.53 8.46
C SER A 163 -9.83 4.73 7.51
N ARG A 164 -10.37 4.64 6.27
CA ARG A 164 -10.48 5.75 5.32
C ARG A 164 -11.90 6.20 5.03
N GLN A 165 -12.92 5.51 5.54
CA GLN A 165 -14.30 5.93 5.32
C GLN A 165 -14.59 7.29 5.98
N VAL A 166 -13.80 7.64 7.00
CA VAL A 166 -13.83 8.95 7.65
C VAL A 166 -12.43 9.54 7.62
N VAL A 167 -12.33 10.75 7.09
CA VAL A 167 -11.14 11.59 7.18
C VAL A 167 -11.56 12.86 7.91
N ILE A 168 -10.90 13.15 9.02
CA ILE A 168 -11.05 14.41 9.74
C ILE A 168 -9.76 15.18 9.61
N GLU A 169 -9.88 16.43 9.20
CA GLU A 169 -8.80 17.40 9.19
C GLU A 169 -9.17 18.58 10.08
N VAL A 170 -8.22 19.02 10.90
CA VAL A 170 -8.33 20.22 11.75
C VAL A 170 -7.19 21.14 11.37
N ASP A 171 -7.51 22.36 10.94
CA ASP A 171 -6.55 23.35 10.42
C ASP A 171 -5.62 22.76 9.35
N GLY A 172 -6.20 21.99 8.41
CA GLY A 172 -5.47 21.29 7.34
C GLY A 172 -4.61 20.11 7.80
N LYS A 173 -4.65 19.74 9.08
CA LYS A 173 -3.94 18.57 9.62
C LYS A 173 -4.88 17.40 9.82
N ARG A 174 -4.61 16.29 9.14
CA ARG A 174 -5.37 15.05 9.29
C ARG A 174 -5.19 14.44 10.68
N LEU A 175 -6.31 14.18 11.35
CA LEU A 175 -6.33 13.50 12.64
C LEU A 175 -6.37 11.97 12.46
N PRO A 176 -5.51 11.21 13.16
CA PRO A 176 -5.63 9.77 13.21
C PRO A 176 -6.87 9.37 14.02
N LEU A 177 -7.71 8.49 13.45
CA LEU A 177 -8.92 8.00 14.10
C LEU A 177 -8.80 6.50 14.36
N LYS A 178 -9.30 6.06 15.52
CA LYS A 178 -9.54 4.64 15.79
C LYS A 178 -10.79 4.18 15.03
N ASP A 179 -10.86 2.90 14.68
CA ASP A 179 -11.98 2.32 13.91
C ASP A 179 -13.34 2.60 14.59
N PHE A 180 -13.44 2.41 15.90
CA PHE A 180 -14.65 2.70 16.66
C PHE A 180 -15.13 4.15 16.52
N VAL A 181 -14.21 5.11 16.57
CA VAL A 181 -14.55 6.55 16.45
C VAL A 181 -14.98 6.87 15.03
N ALA A 182 -14.27 6.33 14.03
CA ALA A 182 -14.64 6.47 12.63
C ALA A 182 -16.04 5.89 12.33
N ASP A 183 -16.35 4.71 12.88
CA ASP A 183 -17.67 4.08 12.72
C ASP A 183 -18.79 4.94 13.35
N ILE A 184 -18.59 5.47 14.57
CA ILE A 184 -19.57 6.39 15.19
C ILE A 184 -19.82 7.59 14.29
N ILE A 185 -18.77 8.32 13.91
CA ILE A 185 -18.89 9.54 13.09
C ILE A 185 -19.63 9.25 11.79
N LYS A 186 -19.26 8.17 11.11
CA LYS A 186 -19.85 7.77 9.85
C LYS A 186 -21.33 7.44 9.98
N GLU A 187 -21.72 6.63 10.95
CA GLU A 187 -23.13 6.25 11.13
C GLU A 187 -23.98 7.43 11.61
N THR A 188 -23.42 8.31 12.47
CA THR A 188 -24.08 9.57 12.86
C THR A 188 -24.33 10.49 11.66
N ILE A 189 -23.29 10.75 10.85
CA ILE A 189 -23.42 11.59 9.65
C ILE A 189 -24.40 10.96 8.66
N ARG A 190 -24.32 9.65 8.43
CA ARG A 190 -25.26 8.96 7.53
C ARG A 190 -26.70 9.07 8.02
N GLY A 191 -26.93 8.89 9.32
CA GLY A 191 -28.25 9.06 9.93
C GLY A 191 -28.80 10.47 9.72
N ALA A 192 -27.97 11.49 9.99
CA ALA A 192 -28.34 12.88 9.80
C ALA A 192 -28.65 13.23 8.33
N LEU A 193 -27.83 12.77 7.37
CA LEU A 193 -28.09 13.01 5.95
C LEU A 193 -29.32 12.25 5.43
N GLY A 194 -29.65 11.10 6.03
CA GLY A 194 -30.82 10.30 5.66
C GLY A 194 -32.15 11.04 5.84
N THR A 195 -32.20 12.08 6.68
CA THR A 195 -33.39 12.92 6.88
C THR A 195 -33.48 14.08 5.87
N LEU A 196 -32.41 14.35 5.11
CA LEU A 196 -32.34 15.47 4.17
C LEU A 196 -32.72 15.04 2.76
N LYS A 197 -33.47 15.89 2.05
CA LYS A 197 -33.76 15.70 0.63
C LYS A 197 -32.45 15.76 -0.16
N GLY A 198 -32.14 14.70 -0.90
CA GLY A 198 -30.89 14.58 -1.66
C GLY A 198 -29.68 14.09 -0.84
N GLY A 199 -29.84 13.75 0.44
CA GLY A 199 -28.74 13.28 1.31
C GLY A 199 -28.20 11.87 1.00
N LYS A 200 -28.67 11.21 -0.06
CA LYS A 200 -28.17 9.91 -0.51
C LYS A 200 -27.03 10.11 -1.50
N GLY A 201 -25.83 9.62 -1.17
CA GLY A 201 -24.64 9.73 -2.03
C GLY A 201 -23.56 8.71 -1.69
N ARG A 202 -22.56 8.57 -2.58
CA ARG A 202 -21.42 7.66 -2.37
C ARG A 202 -20.27 8.29 -1.59
N LYS A 203 -20.12 9.62 -1.68
CA LYS A 203 -19.12 10.42 -0.97
C LYS A 203 -19.81 11.66 -0.44
N VAL A 204 -19.46 12.06 0.77
CA VAL A 204 -19.93 13.28 1.42
C VAL A 204 -18.70 14.03 1.92
N ASP A 205 -18.61 15.31 1.60
CA ASP A 205 -17.65 16.23 2.18
C ASP A 205 -18.41 17.17 3.14
N ILE A 206 -17.97 17.27 4.40
CA ILE A 206 -18.57 18.13 5.42
C ILE A 206 -17.50 19.10 5.89
N SER A 207 -17.83 20.39 5.87
CA SER A 207 -16.99 21.47 6.40
C SER A 207 -17.74 22.18 7.52
N ILE A 208 -17.06 22.42 8.64
CA ILE A 208 -17.61 23.10 9.81
C ILE A 208 -16.65 24.25 10.13
N ASP A 209 -17.15 25.49 10.12
CA ASP A 209 -16.42 26.66 10.58
C ASP A 209 -16.82 26.95 12.03
N PHE A 210 -15.86 26.86 12.95
CA PHE A 210 -16.08 27.15 14.37
C PHE A 210 -15.90 28.63 14.73
N GLY A 211 -15.58 29.49 13.75
CA GLY A 211 -15.22 30.89 13.98
C GLY A 211 -13.86 31.05 14.67
N ARG A 212 -13.35 32.30 14.76
CA ARG A 212 -12.14 32.59 15.54
C ARG A 212 -12.48 32.46 17.04
N LYS A 213 -11.74 31.63 17.77
CA LYS A 213 -11.62 31.79 19.23
C LYS A 213 -10.97 33.15 19.47
N ILE A 214 -11.71 34.07 20.09
CA ILE A 214 -11.18 35.29 20.69
C ILE A 214 -10.27 34.89 21.85
#